data_AF-A0A7W8YMP6-F1
#
_entry.id   AF-A0A7W8YMP6-F1
#
_cell.length_a   1.000
_cell.length_b   1.000
_cell.length_c   1.000
_cell.angle_alpha   90.00
_cell.angle_beta   90.00
_cell.angle_gamma   90.00
#
_symmetry.space_group_name_H-M   'P 1'
#
loop_
_entity.id
_entity.type
_entity.pdbx_description
1 polymer ?
#
loop_
_entity_poly.entity_id
_entity_poly.type
_entity_poly.pdbx_seq_one_letter_code
_entity_poly.pdbx_strand_id
1 'polypeptide(L)'
;MTATTILISIDEAAARGINRLRMPRWANKLDHLKLDIIDGQPGPWTHLFAPFNKECNGHDPVDVLFTRMDYTARVYLPYEGALPDSDEYKAAQAAFEGAMR
;
A
#
# COMPACT_ATOMS: atom_id res chain seq x y z
N MET A 1 22.02 15.68 9.68
CA MET A 1 20.99 15.13 10.59
C MET A 1 20.04 14.31 9.73
N THR A 2 20.08 12.99 9.82
CA THR A 2 19.05 12.14 9.19
C THR A 2 17.77 12.32 10.00
N ALA A 3 16.71 12.83 9.38
CA ALA A 3 15.40 12.89 10.02
C ALA A 3 15.02 11.46 10.41
N THR A 4 14.76 11.21 11.70
CA THR A 4 14.18 9.95 12.15
C THR A 4 12.79 9.87 11.57
N THR A 5 12.59 9.02 10.56
CA THR A 5 11.27 8.84 9.97
C THR A 5 10.35 8.18 11.00
N ILE A 6 9.37 8.93 11.49
CA ILE A 6 8.39 8.43 12.47
C ILE A 6 7.38 7.56 11.73
N LEU A 7 7.33 6.28 12.10
CA LEU A 7 6.32 5.34 11.61
C LEU A 7 4.95 5.68 12.23
N ILE A 8 3.91 5.54 11.42
CA ILE A 8 2.52 5.79 11.78
C ILE A 8 1.67 4.53 11.66
N SER A 9 0.55 4.53 12.36
CA SER A 9 -0.49 3.50 12.22
C SER A 9 -1.50 3.87 11.13
N ILE A 10 -2.42 2.95 10.80
CA ILE A 10 -3.51 3.22 9.85
C ILE A 10 -4.51 4.20 10.47
N ASP A 11 -4.83 4.05 11.76
CA ASP A 11 -5.73 4.97 12.46
C ASP A 11 -5.19 6.40 12.46
N GLU A 12 -3.89 6.57 12.74
CA GLU A 12 -3.23 7.88 12.69
C GLU A 12 -3.21 8.45 11.28
N ALA A 13 -2.99 7.61 10.26
CA ALA A 13 -3.01 8.03 8.87
C ALA A 13 -4.41 8.53 8.47
N ALA A 14 -5.46 7.77 8.82
CA ALA A 14 -6.85 8.13 8.54
C ALA A 14 -7.25 9.44 9.22
N ALA A 15 -6.91 9.60 10.51
CA ALA A 15 -7.16 10.84 11.26
C ALA A 15 -6.44 12.06 10.66
N ARG A 16 -5.33 11.84 9.94
CA ARG A 16 -4.56 12.88 9.24
C ARG A 16 -4.94 13.05 7.77
N GLY A 17 -5.89 12.27 7.24
CA GLY A 17 -6.27 12.28 5.82
C GLY A 17 -5.25 11.65 4.88
N ILE A 18 -4.29 10.87 5.41
CA ILE A 18 -3.26 10.17 4.62
C ILE A 18 -3.84 8.83 4.18
N ASN A 19 -4.17 8.72 2.91
CA ASN A 19 -4.86 7.55 2.36
C ASN A 19 -3.95 6.55 1.64
N ARG A 20 -2.65 6.81 1.54
CA ARG A 20 -1.69 5.85 0.96
C ARG A 20 -0.51 5.63 1.88
N LEU A 21 -0.18 4.36 2.10
CA LEU A 21 0.82 3.93 3.07
C LEU A 21 1.71 2.85 2.50
N ARG A 22 2.94 2.75 2.99
CA ARG A 22 3.81 1.59 2.72
C ARG A 22 4.50 1.14 3.99
N MET A 23 4.82 -0.16 4.08
CA MET A 23 5.79 -0.60 5.07
C MET A 23 7.22 -0.40 4.53
N PRO A 24 8.15 0.16 5.33
CA PRO A 24 9.55 0.27 4.91
C PRO A 24 10.22 -1.06 4.63
N ARG A 25 9.78 -2.14 5.29
CA ARG A 25 10.34 -3.50 5.15
C ARG A 25 9.93 -4.22 3.86
N TRP A 26 8.96 -3.70 3.11
CA TRP A 26 8.55 -4.32 1.85
C TRP A 26 9.65 -4.13 0.80
N ALA A 27 10.01 -5.25 0.15
CA ALA A 27 11.15 -5.31 -0.75
C ALA A 27 10.94 -4.44 -2.00
N ASN A 28 9.74 -4.51 -2.59
CA ASN A 28 9.41 -3.67 -3.73
C ASN A 28 8.95 -2.30 -3.23
N LYS A 29 9.57 -1.24 -3.76
CA LYS A 29 9.26 0.13 -3.39
C LYS A 29 7.90 0.61 -3.90
N LEU A 30 7.31 -0.10 -4.85
CA LEU A 30 5.99 0.17 -5.40
C LEU A 30 4.86 -0.48 -4.59
N ASP A 31 5.19 -1.37 -3.65
CA ASP A 31 4.19 -1.98 -2.78
C ASP A 31 3.63 -0.93 -1.82
N HIS A 32 2.31 -0.76 -1.84
CA HIS A 32 1.63 0.23 -1.02
C HIS A 32 0.17 -0.16 -0.76
N LEU A 33 -0.43 0.48 0.24
CA LEU A 33 -1.85 0.42 0.55
C LEU A 33 -2.53 1.69 0.06
N LYS A 34 -3.78 1.57 -0.37
CA LYS A 34 -4.75 2.66 -0.35
C LYS A 34 -5.80 2.35 0.72
N LEU A 35 -6.05 3.33 1.57
CA LEU A 35 -7.14 3.33 2.55
C LEU A 35 -8.34 4.06 1.95
N ASP A 36 -9.53 3.53 2.16
CA ASP A 36 -10.70 4.37 2.14
C ASP A 36 -10.79 5.09 3.50
N ILE A 37 -11.05 6.39 3.49
CA ILE A 37 -11.22 7.18 4.72
C ILE A 37 -12.65 7.69 4.73
N ILE A 38 -13.39 7.37 5.79
CA ILE A 38 -14.79 7.73 5.98
C ILE A 38 -14.86 8.49 7.31
N ASP A 39 -15.23 9.77 7.25
CA ASP A 39 -15.35 10.64 8.43
C ASP A 39 -14.10 10.64 9.33
N GLY A 40 -12.91 10.61 8.73
CA GLY A 40 -11.62 10.60 9.43
C GLY A 40 -11.24 9.26 10.06
N GLN A 41 -12.00 8.20 9.81
CA GLN A 41 -11.73 6.82 10.23
C GLN A 41 -11.36 5.95 9.02
N PRO A 42 -10.55 4.90 9.20
CA PRO A 42 -10.29 3.96 8.13
C PRO A 42 -11.56 3.17 7.79
N GLY A 43 -11.83 3.03 6.50
CA GLY A 43 -12.92 2.22 5.98
C GLY A 43 -12.66 0.72 6.18
N PRO A 44 -13.66 -0.12 5.87
CA PRO A 44 -13.56 -1.57 6.10
C PRO A 44 -12.57 -2.27 5.16
N TRP A 45 -12.18 -1.63 4.06
CA TRP A 45 -11.31 -2.20 3.03
C TRP A 45 -9.98 -1.44 2.94
N THR A 46 -8.91 -2.21 2.79
CA THR A 46 -7.58 -1.73 2.43
C THR A 46 -7.22 -2.33 1.08
N HIS A 47 -6.84 -1.50 0.13
CA HIS A 47 -6.43 -1.95 -1.20
C HIS A 47 -4.91 -2.10 -1.23
N LEU A 48 -4.42 -3.34 -1.27
CA LEU A 48 -2.99 -3.64 -1.39
C LEU A 48 -2.60 -3.62 -2.87
N PHE A 49 -1.77 -2.65 -3.24
CA PHE A 49 -1.15 -2.54 -4.55
C PHE A 49 0.24 -3.14 -4.50
N ALA A 50 0.54 -4.05 -5.43
CA ALA A 50 1.88 -4.56 -5.68
C ALA A 50 1.98 -4.94 -7.17
N PRO A 51 3.06 -4.56 -7.88
CA PRO A 51 3.18 -4.91 -9.30
C PRO A 51 3.04 -6.41 -9.59
N PHE A 52 3.43 -7.25 -8.64
CA PHE A 52 3.31 -8.71 -8.75
C PHE A 52 1.86 -9.24 -8.61
N ASN A 53 0.93 -8.47 -8.04
CA ASN A 53 -0.43 -8.92 -7.75
C ASN A 53 -1.18 -9.42 -8.98
N LYS A 54 -0.99 -8.78 -10.15
CA LYS A 54 -1.65 -9.22 -11.38
C LYS A 54 -1.19 -10.60 -11.83
N GLU A 55 0.07 -10.94 -11.62
CA GLU A 55 0.60 -12.27 -11.94
C GLU A 55 0.11 -13.33 -10.93
N CYS A 56 0.15 -13.03 -9.62
CA CYS A 56 -0.17 -14.04 -8.60
C CYS A 56 -1.66 -14.13 -8.21
N ASN A 57 -2.44 -13.07 -8.39
CA ASN A 57 -3.87 -13.00 -8.03
C ASN A 57 -4.79 -12.73 -9.24
N GLY A 58 -4.24 -12.39 -10.42
CA GLY A 58 -5.02 -12.06 -11.61
C GLY A 58 -5.59 -10.63 -11.65
N HIS A 59 -5.43 -9.86 -10.58
CA HIS A 59 -5.86 -8.47 -10.48
C HIS A 59 -4.98 -7.67 -9.52
N ASP A 60 -5.03 -6.34 -9.63
CA ASP A 60 -4.36 -5.38 -8.75
C ASP A 60 -5.25 -4.12 -8.67
N PRO A 61 -5.63 -3.63 -7.46
CA PRO A 61 -5.19 -4.07 -6.14
C PRO A 61 -5.82 -5.39 -5.68
N VAL A 62 -5.28 -5.96 -4.61
CA VAL A 62 -5.95 -6.99 -3.79
C VAL A 62 -6.62 -6.31 -2.59
N ASP A 63 -7.91 -6.58 -2.39
CA ASP A 63 -8.68 -6.01 -1.29
C ASP A 63 -8.52 -6.85 -0.01
N VAL A 64 -8.15 -6.17 1.08
CA VAL A 64 -7.93 -6.76 2.40
C VAL A 64 -8.93 -6.16 3.38
N LEU A 65 -9.75 -7.00 4.02
CA LEU A 65 -10.70 -6.59 5.05
C LEU A 65 -9.94 -6.14 6.31
N PHE A 66 -10.37 -5.05 6.95
CA PHE A 66 -9.71 -4.44 8.11
C PHE A 66 -9.40 -5.44 9.25
N THR A 67 -10.27 -6.42 9.49
CA THR A 67 -10.10 -7.44 10.54
C THR A 67 -8.89 -8.36 10.33
N ARG A 68 -8.26 -8.32 9.15
CA ARG A 68 -7.05 -9.07 8.81
C ARG A 68 -5.76 -8.28 9.08
N MET A 69 -5.87 -7.06 9.60
CA MET A 69 -4.74 -6.15 9.82
C MET A 69 -4.79 -5.52 11.21
N ASP A 70 -3.62 -5.21 11.77
CA ASP A 70 -3.51 -4.40 12.98
C ASP A 70 -3.40 -2.93 12.60
N TYR A 71 -4.49 -2.18 12.78
CA TYR A 71 -4.57 -0.77 12.41
C TYR A 71 -3.89 0.18 13.40
N THR A 72 -3.53 -0.34 14.59
CA THR A 72 -2.83 0.41 15.65
C THR A 72 -1.31 0.28 15.54
N ALA A 73 -0.83 -0.72 14.81
CA ALA A 73 0.60 -0.96 14.61
C ALA A 73 1.28 0.21 13.87
N ARG A 74 2.30 0.80 14.50
CA ARG A 74 3.10 1.90 13.94
C ARG A 74 4.19 1.36 13.01
N VAL A 75 3.81 0.85 11.86
CA VAL A 75 4.73 0.19 10.91
C VAL A 75 4.75 0.81 9.52
N TYR A 76 4.00 1.90 9.32
CA TYR A 76 3.80 2.51 8.01
C TYR A 76 4.46 3.88 7.87
N LEU A 77 4.69 4.25 6.62
CA LEU A 77 5.01 5.60 6.17
C LEU A 77 3.99 6.05 5.12
N PRO A 78 3.73 7.36 4.98
CA PRO A 78 3.04 7.90 3.82
C PRO A 78 3.72 7.43 2.53
N TYR A 79 2.91 7.02 1.56
CA TYR A 79 3.42 6.58 0.27
C TYR A 79 3.42 7.74 -0.74
N GLU A 80 4.60 8.05 -1.27
CA GLU A 80 4.83 9.13 -2.25
C GLU A 80 5.37 8.59 -3.59
N GLY A 81 5.35 7.26 -3.79
CA GLY A 81 5.87 6.62 -4.99
C GLY A 81 4.88 6.60 -6.15
N ALA A 82 5.29 5.95 -7.24
CA ALA A 82 4.53 5.87 -8.47
C ALA A 82 3.22 5.07 -8.30
N LEU A 83 2.13 5.59 -8.86
CA LEU A 83 0.79 5.01 -8.76
C LEU A 83 0.51 4.01 -9.89
N PRO A 84 -0.54 3.16 -9.77
CA PRO A 84 -0.84 2.11 -10.76
C PRO A 84 -1.09 2.59 -12.19
N ASP A 85 -1.49 3.84 -12.36
CA ASP A 85 -1.69 4.47 -13.66
C ASP A 85 -0.40 5.03 -14.30
N SER A 86 0.70 5.10 -13.54
CA SER A 86 2.00 5.55 -14.02
C SER A 86 2.73 4.53 -14.90
N ASP A 87 3.59 5.01 -15.79
CA ASP A 87 4.42 4.16 -16.65
C ASP A 87 5.44 3.34 -15.85
N GLU A 88 6.00 3.89 -14.76
CA GLU A 88 6.92 3.18 -13.87
C GLU A 88 6.25 1.94 -13.25
N TYR A 89 5.02 2.10 -12.74
CA TYR A 89 4.30 1.00 -12.13
C TYR A 89 3.88 -0.05 -13.16
N LYS A 90 3.38 0.37 -14.31
CA LYS A 90 3.02 -0.52 -15.42
C LYS A 90 4.22 -1.31 -15.95
N ALA A 91 5.37 -0.67 -16.06
CA ALA A 91 6.62 -1.34 -16.46
C ALA A 91 7.05 -2.37 -15.41
N ALA A 92 6.96 -2.05 -14.12
CA ALA A 92 7.25 -2.99 -13.06
C ALA A 92 6.27 -4.18 -13.04
N GLN A 93 4.99 -3.95 -13.33
CA GLN A 93 4.00 -5.01 -13.45
C GLN A 93 4.29 -5.94 -14.64
N ALA A 94 4.64 -5.37 -15.80
CA ALA A 94 5.02 -6.13 -16.99
C ALA A 94 6.26 -7.01 -16.76
N ALA A 95 7.19 -6.58 -15.90
CA ALA A 95 8.39 -7.35 -15.58
C ALA A 95 8.10 -8.69 -14.85
N PHE A 96 6.90 -8.86 -14.29
CA PHE A 96 6.48 -10.10 -13.64
C PHE A 96 5.65 -11.04 -14.54
N GLU A 97 5.31 -10.63 -15.77
CA GLU A 97 4.46 -11.45 -16.65
C GLU A 97 5.08 -12.82 -16.93
N GLY A 98 4.35 -13.87 -16.57
CA GLY A 98 4.79 -15.26 -16.75
C GLY A 98 5.78 -15.77 -15.71
N ALA A 99 6.05 -15.01 -14.63
CA ALA A 99 6.94 -15.44 -13.56
C ALA A 99 6.42 -16.65 -12.76
N MET A 100 5.13 -16.97 -12.86
CA MET A 100 4.50 -18.11 -12.18
C MET A 100 4.20 -19.30 -13.11
N ARG A 101 4.70 -19.28 -14.35
CA ARG A 101 4.49 -20.35 -15.35
C ARG A 101 5.60 -21.39 -15.37
#